data_AF-A0AAE0Y888-F1
#
_entry.id   AF-A0AAE0Y888-F1
#
_cell.length_a   1.000
_cell.length_b   1.000
_cell.length_c   1.000
_cell.angle_alpha   90.00
_cell.angle_beta   90.00
_cell.angle_gamma   90.00
#
_symmetry.space_group_name_H-M   'P 1'
#
loop_
_entity.id
_entity.type
_entity.pdbx_description
1 polymer ?
#
loop_
_entity_poly.entity_id
_entity_poly.type
_entity_poly.pdbx_seq_one_letter_code
_entity_poly.pdbx_strand_id
1 'polypeptide(L)'
;MLVVQIDMLLVKVGMLVVQAELLIVLLVVQADILVVRAELLVVLLVVQADIVVVRAELLIVLLVVQADILVVRAELLVVLLVVQADIVVVRAELLIVLLVVQAVILVVQADLLVVQIDLLIVQADLIEVHAGTLVV
;
A
#
# COMPACT_ATOMS: atom_id res chain seq x y z
N MET A 1 -17.66 12.73 10.10
CA MET A 1 -17.50 11.41 10.73
C MET A 1 -18.46 10.37 10.18
N LEU A 2 -18.17 9.86 8.98
CA LEU A 2 -18.67 8.58 8.50
C LEU A 2 -17.66 7.51 8.92
N VAL A 3 -18.07 6.61 9.82
CA VAL A 3 -17.28 5.44 10.20
C VAL A 3 -17.83 4.26 9.40
N VAL A 4 -17.01 3.70 8.50
CA VAL A 4 -17.34 2.45 7.81
C VAL A 4 -16.66 1.32 8.56
N GLN A 5 -17.43 0.61 9.38
CA GLN A 5 -16.98 -0.59 10.08
C GLN A 5 -17.75 -1.78 9.52
N ILE A 6 -17.04 -2.63 8.79
CA ILE A 6 -17.58 -3.85 8.19
C ILE A 6 -16.54 -4.93 8.46
N ASP A 7 -16.98 -6.10 8.94
CA ASP A 7 -16.04 -7.17 9.31
C ASP A 7 -15.32 -7.73 8.08
N MET A 8 -16.03 -7.88 6.96
CA MET A 8 -15.48 -8.32 5.69
C MET A 8 -16.27 -7.70 4.53
N LEU A 9 -15.56 -7.15 3.55
CA LEU A 9 -16.15 -6.66 2.30
C LEU A 9 -15.47 -7.35 1.10
N LEU A 10 -16.27 -8.05 0.29
CA LEU A 10 -15.86 -8.64 -0.97
C LEU A 10 -16.44 -7.81 -2.12
N VAL A 11 -15.59 -7.30 -3.00
CA VAL A 11 -16.04 -6.47 -4.13
C VAL A 11 -15.49 -7.01 -5.45
N LYS A 12 -16.38 -7.16 -6.44
CA LYS A 12 -16.02 -7.45 -7.84
C LYS A 12 -16.70 -6.46 -8.78
N VAL A 13 -15.94 -5.51 -9.30
CA VAL A 13 -16.43 -4.39 -10.12
C VAL A 13 -15.32 -3.94 -11.07
N GLY A 14 -15.62 -3.28 -12.20
CA GLY A 14 -14.54 -2.72 -13.03
C GLY A 14 -13.75 -1.63 -12.33
N MET A 15 -14.43 -0.78 -11.55
CA MET A 15 -13.80 0.31 -10.79
C MET A 15 -14.40 0.40 -9.38
N LEU A 16 -13.53 0.44 -8.37
CA LEU A 16 -13.91 0.69 -6.98
C LEU A 16 -13.21 1.96 -6.49
N VAL A 17 -14.01 2.91 -5.99
CA VAL A 17 -13.51 4.10 -5.30
C VAL A 17 -14.06 4.11 -3.89
N VAL A 18 -13.16 4.13 -2.91
CA VAL A 18 -13.51 4.22 -1.48
C VAL A 18 -12.96 5.53 -0.92
N GLN A 19 -13.85 6.31 -0.31
CA GLN A 19 -13.49 7.52 0.41
C GLN A 19 -14.12 7.48 1.81
N ALA A 20 -13.30 7.60 2.85
CA ALA A 20 -13.74 7.61 4.25
C ALA A 20 -12.84 8.54 5.08
N GLU A 21 -13.30 9.01 6.23
CA GLU A 21 -12.37 9.59 7.22
C GLU A 21 -11.58 8.44 7.88
N LEU A 22 -12.30 7.42 8.32
CA LEU A 22 -11.76 6.23 8.97
C LEU A 22 -12.27 4.97 8.28
N LEU A 23 -11.34 4.14 7.81
CA LEU A 23 -11.64 2.85 7.19
C LEU A 23 -10.94 1.72 7.95
N ILE A 24 -11.75 0.89 8.61
CA ILE A 24 -11.28 -0.29 9.34
C ILE A 24 -12.09 -1.49 8.87
N VAL A 25 -11.46 -2.34 8.07
CA VAL A 25 -12.15 -3.44 7.36
C VAL A 25 -11.14 -4.51 6.93
N LEU A 26 -11.62 -5.75 6.81
CA LEU A 26 -10.99 -6.76 5.97
C LEU A 26 -11.60 -6.67 4.57
N LEU A 27 -10.80 -6.31 3.58
CA LEU A 27 -11.29 -6.00 2.24
C LEU A 27 -10.59 -6.88 1.20
N VAL A 28 -11.41 -7.63 0.45
CA VAL A 28 -10.97 -8.44 -0.70
C VAL A 28 -11.57 -7.83 -1.96
N VAL A 29 -10.71 -7.38 -2.88
CA VAL A 29 -11.14 -6.66 -4.09
C VAL A 29 -10.60 -7.34 -5.33
N GLN A 30 -11.49 -7.56 -6.29
CA GLN A 30 -11.15 -7.83 -7.68
C GLN A 30 -11.72 -6.68 -8.53
N ALA A 31 -10.86 -5.87 -9.13
CA ALA A 31 -11.27 -4.77 -9.99
C ALA A 31 -10.25 -4.50 -11.08
N ASP A 32 -10.59 -3.74 -12.12
CA ASP A 32 -9.56 -3.25 -13.04
C ASP A 32 -8.82 -2.09 -12.35
N ILE A 33 -9.57 -1.24 -11.63
CA ILE A 33 -9.03 -0.07 -10.91
C ILE A 33 -9.57 -0.01 -9.49
N LEU A 34 -8.66 0.09 -8.51
CA LEU A 34 -8.96 0.40 -7.11
C LEU A 34 -8.35 1.74 -6.69
N VAL A 35 -9.18 2.64 -6.17
CA VAL A 35 -8.73 3.88 -5.53
C VAL A 35 -9.27 3.95 -4.10
N VAL A 36 -8.38 4.04 -3.12
CA VAL A 36 -8.73 4.21 -1.70
C VAL A 36 -8.17 5.53 -1.19
N ARG A 37 -9.02 6.33 -0.55
CA ARG A 37 -8.65 7.56 0.15
C ARG A 37 -9.22 7.54 1.56
N ALA A 38 -8.36 7.65 2.57
CA ALA A 38 -8.83 7.83 3.94
C ALA A 38 -7.91 8.73 4.76
N GLU A 39 -8.37 9.34 5.85
CA GLU A 39 -7.43 9.99 6.80
C GLU A 39 -6.69 8.88 7.55
N LEU A 40 -7.44 7.97 8.16
CA LEU A 40 -6.92 6.77 8.80
C LEU A 40 -7.38 5.50 8.06
N LEU A 41 -6.42 4.71 7.60
CA LEU A 41 -6.65 3.43 6.96
C LEU A 41 -5.97 2.30 7.76
N VAL A 42 -6.77 1.47 8.43
CA VAL A 42 -6.31 0.29 9.17
C VAL A 42 -6.98 -0.95 8.61
N VAL A 43 -6.33 -1.62 7.66
CA VAL A 43 -6.97 -2.71 6.91
C VAL A 43 -6.05 -3.90 6.71
N LEU A 44 -6.70 -5.06 6.61
CA LEU A 44 -6.15 -6.21 5.91
C LEU A 44 -6.73 -6.17 4.49
N LEU A 45 -5.87 -5.90 3.52
CA LEU A 45 -6.26 -5.73 2.12
C LEU A 45 -5.71 -6.88 1.27
N VAL A 46 -6.58 -7.57 0.55
CA VAL A 46 -6.17 -8.48 -0.54
C VAL A 46 -6.75 -7.95 -1.84
N VAL A 47 -5.88 -7.58 -2.77
CA VAL A 47 -6.30 -6.93 -4.03
C VAL A 47 -5.72 -7.64 -5.23
N GLN A 48 -6.58 -7.88 -6.19
CA GLN A 48 -6.21 -8.19 -7.56
C GLN A 48 -6.79 -7.10 -8.47
N ALA A 49 -5.93 -6.24 -9.01
CA ALA A 49 -6.37 -5.20 -9.94
C ALA A 49 -5.26 -4.69 -10.83
N ASP A 50 -5.55 -4.29 -12.06
CA ASP A 50 -4.53 -3.73 -12.95
C ASP A 50 -3.88 -2.50 -12.32
N ILE A 51 -4.68 -1.63 -11.70
CA ILE A 51 -4.20 -0.41 -11.04
C ILE A 51 -4.74 -0.29 -9.61
N VAL A 52 -3.83 -0.08 -8.66
CA VAL A 52 -4.14 0.22 -7.26
C VAL A 52 -3.53 1.55 -6.84
N VAL A 53 -4.37 2.46 -6.33
CA VAL A 53 -3.95 3.73 -5.77
C VAL A 53 -4.49 3.87 -4.34
N VAL A 54 -3.58 3.95 -3.37
CA VAL A 54 -3.92 4.19 -1.96
C VAL A 54 -3.36 5.52 -1.52
N ARG A 55 -4.21 6.35 -0.91
CA ARG A 55 -3.79 7.59 -0.24
C ARG A 55 -4.36 7.62 1.17
N ALA A 56 -3.51 7.83 2.17
CA ALA A 56 -3.98 8.15 3.51
C ALA A 56 -3.08 9.11 4.25
N GLU A 57 -3.53 9.74 5.33
CA GLU A 57 -2.59 10.44 6.23
C GLU A 57 -1.84 9.39 7.05
N LEU A 58 -2.60 8.49 7.68
CA LEU A 58 -2.13 7.35 8.45
C LEU A 58 -2.52 6.05 7.77
N LEU A 59 -1.52 5.29 7.31
CA LEU A 59 -1.72 3.99 6.68
C LEU A 59 -1.04 2.88 7.50
N ILE A 60 -1.85 2.05 8.16
CA ILE A 60 -1.38 0.89 8.94
C ILE A 60 -2.00 -0.35 8.34
N VAL A 61 -1.25 -1.10 7.53
CA VAL A 61 -1.83 -2.17 6.72
C VAL A 61 -1.00 -3.43 6.64
N LEU A 62 -1.73 -4.54 6.59
CA LEU A 62 -1.25 -5.77 5.98
C LEU A 62 -1.84 -5.80 4.57
N LEU A 63 -0.98 -5.66 3.57
CA LEU A 63 -1.39 -5.56 2.16
C LEU A 63 -0.83 -6.76 1.39
N VAL A 64 -1.71 -7.48 0.70
CA VAL A 64 -1.35 -8.43 -0.35
C VAL A 64 -1.92 -7.89 -1.66
N VAL A 65 -1.04 -7.52 -2.59
CA VAL A 65 -1.44 -6.90 -3.86
C VAL A 65 -0.82 -7.64 -5.03
N GLN A 66 -1.68 -7.98 -5.99
CA GLN A 66 -1.30 -8.35 -7.34
C GLN A 66 -1.87 -7.30 -8.29
N ALA A 67 -0.99 -6.56 -8.96
CA ALA A 67 -1.39 -5.49 -9.87
C ALA A 67 -0.38 -5.27 -10.99
N ASP A 68 -0.73 -4.53 -12.03
CA ASP A 68 0.29 -4.03 -12.95
C ASP A 68 0.98 -2.80 -12.31
N ILE A 69 0.18 -1.94 -11.67
CA ILE A 69 0.66 -0.70 -11.04
C ILE A 69 0.11 -0.57 -9.62
N LEU A 70 1.01 -0.41 -8.65
CA LEU A 70 0.69 -0.02 -7.27
C LEU A 70 1.29 1.35 -6.94
N VAL A 71 0.44 2.28 -6.52
CA VAL A 71 0.85 3.60 -6.00
C VAL A 71 0.32 3.78 -4.58
N VAL A 72 1.22 3.96 -3.62
CA VAL A 72 0.89 4.25 -2.23
C VAL A 72 1.44 5.61 -1.85
N ARG A 73 0.59 6.45 -1.24
CA ARG A 73 1.00 7.72 -0.64
C ARG A 73 0.47 7.82 0.78
N ALA A 74 1.33 8.11 1.75
CA ALA A 74 0.87 8.46 3.08
C ALA A 74 1.76 9.49 3.78
N GLU A 75 1.31 10.12 4.86
CA GLU A 75 2.23 10.88 5.73
C GLU A 75 3.01 9.88 6.59
N LEU A 76 2.28 9.01 7.29
CA LEU A 76 2.83 7.87 8.00
C LEU A 76 2.38 6.57 7.34
N LEU A 77 3.36 5.75 6.95
CA LEU A 77 3.15 4.44 6.38
C LEU A 77 3.82 3.36 7.25
N VAL A 78 3.02 2.52 7.90
CA VAL A 78 3.48 1.37 8.69
C VAL A 78 2.91 0.11 8.07
N VAL A 79 3.75 -0.71 7.43
CA VAL A 79 3.25 -1.76 6.54
C VAL A 79 3.98 -3.06 6.62
N LEU A 80 3.18 -4.12 6.54
CA LEU A 80 3.60 -5.43 6.08
C LEU A 80 3.04 -5.60 4.66
N LEU A 81 3.93 -5.60 3.68
CA LEU A 81 3.58 -5.63 2.25
C LEU A 81 4.09 -6.91 1.60
N VAL A 82 3.17 -7.60 0.92
CA VAL A 82 3.50 -8.61 -0.10
C VAL A 82 2.93 -8.10 -1.42
N VAL A 83 3.83 -7.70 -2.33
CA VAL A 83 3.44 -7.07 -3.60
C VAL A 83 4.05 -7.80 -4.76
N GLN A 84 3.21 -8.12 -5.73
CA GLN A 84 3.62 -8.51 -7.08
C GLN A 84 3.03 -7.50 -8.06
N ALA A 85 3.88 -6.65 -8.64
CA ALA A 85 3.43 -5.70 -9.65
C ALA A 85 4.53 -5.24 -10.59
N ASP A 86 4.23 -4.93 -11.85
CA ASP A 86 5.24 -4.41 -12.77
C ASP A 86 5.86 -3.11 -12.24
N ILE A 87 5.04 -2.22 -11.70
CA ILE A 87 5.47 -0.94 -11.15
C ILE A 87 4.93 -0.74 -9.72
N VAL A 88 5.84 -0.45 -8.79
CA VAL A 88 5.51 -0.07 -7.42
C VAL A 88 6.10 1.31 -7.11
N VAL A 89 5.25 2.23 -6.68
CA VAL A 89 5.65 3.57 -6.22
C VAL A 89 5.12 3.80 -4.81
N VAL A 90 6.04 4.01 -3.86
CA VAL A 90 5.71 4.34 -2.48
C VAL A 90 6.26 5.73 -2.15
N ARG A 91 5.40 6.60 -1.61
CA ARG A 91 5.80 7.89 -1.08
C ARG A 91 5.27 8.07 0.33
N ALA A 92 6.13 8.34 1.30
CA ALA A 92 5.68 8.73 2.62
C ALA A 92 6.63 9.69 3.32
N GLU A 93 6.17 10.49 4.29
CA GLU A 93 7.11 11.27 5.11
C GLU A 93 7.88 10.30 6.03
N LEU A 94 7.14 9.46 6.74
CA LEU A 94 7.67 8.38 7.57
C LEU A 94 7.23 7.03 7.01
N LEU A 95 8.21 6.21 6.62
CA LEU A 95 8.00 4.87 6.09
C LEU A 95 8.64 3.82 7.01
N ILE A 96 7.82 2.97 7.63
CA ILE A 96 8.27 1.84 8.46
C ILE A 96 7.80 0.56 7.77
N VAL A 97 8.76 -0.28 7.37
CA VAL A 97 8.46 -1.38 6.46
C VAL A 97 9.02 -2.73 6.89
N LEU A 98 8.19 -3.74 6.59
CA LEU A 98 8.53 -5.13 6.46
C LEU A 98 7.97 -5.58 5.10
N LEU A 99 8.84 -5.91 4.13
CA LEU A 99 8.50 -5.88 2.70
C LEU A 99 8.97 -7.13 1.97
N VAL A 100 8.05 -7.71 1.20
CA VAL A 100 8.33 -8.66 0.11
C VAL A 100 7.77 -8.06 -1.17
N VAL A 101 8.64 -7.64 -2.09
CA VAL A 101 8.25 -7.04 -3.38
C VAL A 101 8.89 -7.80 -4.53
N GLN A 102 8.05 -8.14 -5.50
CA GLN A 102 8.46 -8.53 -6.83
C GLN A 102 7.91 -7.51 -7.81
N ALA A 103 8.81 -6.79 -8.48
CA ALA A 103 8.43 -5.80 -9.47
C ALA A 103 9.42 -5.70 -10.63
N VAL A 104 9.04 -5.06 -11.73
CA VAL A 104 10.04 -4.62 -12.71
C VAL A 104 10.69 -3.34 -12.20
N ILE A 105 9.87 -2.41 -11.69
CA ILE A 105 10.31 -1.12 -11.16
C ILE A 105 9.79 -0.92 -9.74
N LEU A 106 10.68 -0.63 -8.81
CA LEU A 106 10.35 -0.15 -7.47
C LEU A 106 10.93 1.24 -7.23
N VAL A 107 10.06 2.19 -6.89
CA VAL A 107 10.44 3.54 -6.45
C VAL A 107 9.93 3.78 -5.03
N VAL A 108 10.83 4.13 -4.13
CA VAL A 108 10.52 4.50 -2.75
C VAL A 108 11.04 5.90 -2.48
N GLN A 109 10.16 6.79 -2.01
CA GLN A 109 10.54 8.13 -1.57
C GLN A 109 10.06 8.36 -0.15
N ALA A 110 10.98 8.67 0.77
CA ALA A 110 10.62 9.06 2.12
C ALA A 110 11.57 10.07 2.77
N ASP A 111 11.08 10.83 3.73
CA ASP A 111 11.97 11.68 4.55
C ASP A 111 12.71 10.80 5.56
N LEU A 112 11.99 9.88 6.21
CA LEU A 112 12.57 8.84 7.07
C LEU A 112 12.07 7.47 6.63
N LEU A 113 13.02 6.61 6.23
CA LEU A 113 12.80 5.20 5.92
C LEU A 113 13.39 4.33 7.02
N VAL A 114 12.54 3.55 7.69
CA VAL A 114 12.93 2.54 8.69
C VAL A 114 12.63 1.16 8.12
N VAL A 115 13.66 0.34 7.98
CA VAL A 115 13.55 -1.02 7.45
C VAL A 115 13.79 -2.01 8.57
N GLN A 116 12.78 -2.82 8.90
CA GLN A 116 12.97 -3.91 9.85
C GLN A 116 13.62 -5.11 9.15
N ILE A 117 14.85 -5.43 9.55
CA ILE A 117 15.71 -6.46 8.94
C ILE A 117 15.18 -7.90 9.07
N ASP A 118 14.12 -8.14 9.84
CA ASP A 118 13.55 -9.49 10.01
C ASP A 118 12.97 -10.05 8.70
N LEU A 119 12.48 -9.20 7.79
CA LEU A 119 11.98 -9.61 6.47
C LEU A 119 12.00 -8.43 5.47
N LEU A 120 13.10 -8.32 4.72
CA LEU A 120 13.20 -7.46 3.54
C LEU A 120 13.64 -8.28 2.33
N ILE A 121 12.72 -8.52 1.39
CA ILE A 121 13.00 -9.17 0.11
C ILE A 121 12.49 -8.26 -0.99
N VAL A 122 13.41 -7.73 -1.80
CA VAL A 122 13.07 -6.91 -2.96
C VAL A 122 13.72 -7.52 -4.18
N GLN A 123 12.89 -7.94 -5.13
CA GLN A 123 13.31 -8.39 -6.45
C GLN A 123 12.74 -7.42 -7.48
N ALA A 124 13.62 -6.60 -8.06
CA ALA A 124 13.27 -5.76 -9.19
C ALA A 124 14.42 -5.52 -10.15
N ASP A 125 14.08 -5.28 -11.41
CA ASP A 125 15.04 -4.92 -12.45
C ASP A 125 15.61 -3.51 -12.19
N LEU A 126 14.77 -2.61 -11.67
CA LEU A 126 15.16 -1.28 -11.23
C LEU A 126 14.63 -0.98 -9.83
N ILE A 127 15.53 -0.55 -8.95
CA ILE A 127 15.20 -0.06 -7.60
C ILE A 127 15.74 1.36 -7.46
N GLU A 128 14.86 2.29 -7.13
CA GLU A 128 15.19 3.68 -6.82
C GLU A 128 14.69 4.01 -5.41
N VAL A 129 15.61 4.31 -4.48
CA VAL A 129 15.27 4.71 -3.10
C VAL A 129 15.82 6.10 -2.84
N HIS A 130 14.92 7.03 -2.54
CA HIS A 130 15.23 8.37 -2.08
C HIS A 130 14.77 8.50 -0.64
N ALA A 131 15.71 8.40 0.30
CA ALA A 131 15.44 8.57 1.72
C ALA A 131 16.23 9.76 2.27
N GLY A 132 15.58 10.69 2.97
CA GLY A 132 16.28 11.74 3.71
C GLY A 132 17.15 11.15 4.83
N THR A 133 16.62 10.14 5.52
CA THR A 133 17.32 9.30 6.50
C THR A 133 16.89 7.85 6.32
N LEU A 134 17.86 6.94 6.37
CA LEU A 134 17.63 5.49 6.36
C LEU A 134 18.07 4.90 7.70
N VAL A 135 17.18 4.14 8.34
CA VAL A 135 17.43 3.36 9.55
C VAL A 135 17.19 1.89 9.23
N VAL A 136 18.13 1.02 9.61
CA VAL A 136 18.13 -0.42 9.36
C VAL A 136 18.44 -1.17 10.65
#